data_AF-A0A843HFX8-F1
#
_entry.id   AF-A0A843HFX8-F1
#
_cell.length_a   1.000
_cell.length_b   1.000
_cell.length_c   1.000
_cell.angle_alpha   90.00
_cell.angle_beta   90.00
_cell.angle_gamma   90.00
#
_symmetry.space_group_name_H-M   'P 1'
#
loop_
_entity.id
_entity.type
_entity.pdbx_description
1 polymer ?
#
loop_
_entity_poly.entity_id
_entity_poly.type
_entity_poly.pdbx_seq_one_letter_code
_entity_poly.pdbx_strand_id
1 'polypeptide(L)'
;MTKEQILELKDIEAQIDALKKKADALKDAMKAEMGNDEHREVEGFKVNYTIVISTTLDSKRLKSELPDLWNKYSKEGITRRFSIT
;
A
#
# COMPACT_ATOMS: atom_id res chain seq x y z
N MET A 1 4.33 16.15 23.56
CA MET A 1 5.18 15.13 22.93
C MET A 1 6.46 15.08 23.71
N THR A 2 6.66 14.03 24.51
CA THR A 2 7.95 13.79 25.15
C THR A 2 8.85 13.03 24.19
N LYS A 3 10.17 13.15 24.39
CA LYS A 3 11.17 12.42 23.58
C LYS A 3 10.93 10.91 23.62
N GLU A 4 10.42 10.39 24.74
CA GLU A 4 10.08 8.98 24.92
C GLU A 4 8.97 8.54 23.96
N GLN A 5 7.91 9.33 23.77
CA GLN A 5 6.82 9.00 22.83
C GLN A 5 7.29 8.92 21.37
N ILE A 6 8.27 9.76 21.00
CA ILE A 6 8.86 9.73 19.66
C ILE A 6 9.71 8.49 19.45
N LEU A 7 10.50 8.10 20.46
CA LEU A 7 11.35 6.92 20.40
C LEU A 7 10.51 5.64 20.40
N GLU A 8 9.46 5.58 21.22
CA GLU A 8 8.51 4.47 21.25
C GLU A 8 7.79 4.31 19.91
N LEU A 9 7.36 5.41 19.28
CA LEU A 9 6.77 5.33 17.94
C LEU A 9 7.78 4.82 16.91
N LYS A 10 9.01 5.34 16.90
CA LYS A 10 10.05 4.87 15.96
C LYS A 10 10.37 3.39 16.13
N ASP A 11 10.37 2.91 17.37
CA ASP A 11 10.55 1.48 17.67
C ASP A 11 9.38 0.64 17.15
N ILE A 12 8.14 1.06 17.42
CA ILE A 12 6.93 0.40 16.90
C ILE A 12 6.95 0.38 15.37
N GLU A 13 7.32 1.49 14.71
CA GLU A 13 7.43 1.55 13.26
C GLU A 13 8.51 0.60 12.71
N ALA A 14 9.66 0.49 13.39
CA ALA A 14 10.70 -0.47 13.02
C ALA A 14 10.23 -1.93 13.17
N GLN A 15 9.50 -2.24 14.23
CA GLN A 15 8.90 -3.56 14.42
C GLN A 15 7.85 -3.87 13.33
N ILE A 16 7.01 -2.90 12.98
CA ILE A 16 6.03 -3.02 11.88
C ILE A 16 6.73 -3.29 10.55
N ASP A 17 7.80 -2.55 10.23
CA ASP A 17 8.56 -2.75 8.99
C ASP A 17 9.17 -4.16 8.94
N ALA A 18 9.78 -4.60 10.04
CA ALA A 18 10.34 -5.94 10.16
C ALA A 18 9.28 -7.04 10.00
N LEU A 19 8.12 -6.88 10.63
CA LEU A 19 6.99 -7.81 10.50
C LEU A 19 6.39 -7.80 9.10
N LYS A 20 6.26 -6.62 8.46
CA LYS A 20 5.81 -6.50 7.07
C LYS A 20 6.74 -7.24 6.12
N LYS A 21 8.06 -7.07 6.26
CA LYS A 21 9.05 -7.81 5.45
C LYS A 21 8.92 -9.31 5.61
N LYS A 22 8.70 -9.79 6.84
CA LYS A 22 8.44 -11.22 7.09
C LYS A 22 7.13 -11.69 6.44
N ALA A 23 6.08 -10.88 6.53
CA ALA A 23 4.80 -11.18 5.89
C ALA A 23 4.91 -11.20 4.35
N ASP A 24 5.64 -10.27 3.75
CA ASP A 24 5.91 -10.26 2.31
C ASP A 24 6.75 -11.46 1.90
N ALA A 25 7.82 -11.81 2.64
CA ALA A 25 8.60 -13.01 2.37
C ALA A 25 7.75 -14.29 2.43
N LEU A 26 6.84 -14.39 3.41
CA LEU A 26 5.90 -15.51 3.49
C LEU A 26 4.91 -15.52 2.33
N LYS A 27 4.40 -14.36 1.94
CA LYS A 27 3.53 -14.23 0.75
C LYS A 27 4.28 -14.60 -0.52
N ASP A 28 5.54 -14.21 -0.68
CA ASP A 28 6.36 -14.59 -1.83
C ASP A 28 6.66 -16.08 -1.84
N ALA A 29 6.91 -16.69 -0.67
CA ALA A 29 7.01 -18.15 -0.57
C ALA A 29 5.68 -18.84 -0.96
N MET A 30 4.54 -18.34 -0.50
CA MET A 30 3.21 -18.83 -0.87
C MET A 30 2.91 -18.64 -2.37
N LYS A 31 3.30 -17.51 -2.96
CA LYS A 31 3.17 -17.25 -4.40
C LYS A 31 4.07 -18.17 -5.23
N ALA A 32 5.32 -18.37 -4.80
CA ALA A 32 6.25 -19.28 -5.46
C ALA A 32 5.73 -20.72 -5.44
N GLU A 33 5.07 -21.13 -4.35
CA GLU A 33 4.42 -22.43 -4.26
C GLU A 33 3.12 -22.51 -5.08
N MET A 34 2.36 -21.41 -5.24
CA MET A 34 1.18 -21.35 -6.10
C MET A 34 1.51 -21.35 -7.59
N GLY A 35 2.64 -20.76 -8.01
CA GLY A 35 3.09 -20.77 -9.40
C GLY A 35 2.06 -20.15 -10.37
N ASN A 36 1.32 -21.01 -11.08
CA ASN A 36 0.33 -20.66 -12.09
C ASN A 36 -1.12 -21.00 -11.67
N ASP A 37 -1.32 -21.55 -10.47
CA ASP A 37 -2.66 -21.81 -9.94
C ASP A 37 -3.29 -20.49 -9.50
N GLU A 38 -4.38 -20.08 -10.14
CA GLU A 38 -5.08 -18.84 -9.80
C GLU A 38 -5.87 -18.95 -8.48
N HIS A 39 -6.20 -20.18 -8.06
CA HIS A 39 -7.05 -20.48 -6.91
C HIS A 39 -6.53 -21.70 -6.17
N ARG A 40 -6.19 -21.55 -4.89
CA ARG A 40 -5.90 -22.69 -4.00
C ARG A 40 -6.74 -22.57 -2.74
N GLU A 41 -7.43 -23.65 -2.40
CA GLU A 41 -8.09 -23.79 -1.10
C GLU A 41 -7.17 -24.62 -0.20
N VAL A 42 -6.74 -24.04 0.92
CA VAL A 42 -5.91 -24.73 1.92
C VAL A 42 -6.67 -24.68 3.24
N GLU A 43 -7.07 -25.85 3.75
CA GLU A 43 -7.72 -26.03 5.06
C GLU A 43 -8.85 -25.02 5.37
N GLY A 44 -9.70 -24.72 4.39
CA GLY A 44 -10.85 -23.81 4.54
C GLY A 44 -10.55 -22.32 4.26
N PHE A 45 -9.31 -21.96 3.93
CA PHE A 45 -8.94 -20.63 3.47
C PHE A 45 -8.86 -20.58 1.94
N LYS A 46 -9.60 -19.63 1.33
CA LYS A 46 -9.51 -19.34 -0.11
C LYS A 46 -8.36 -18.38 -0.36
N VAL A 47 -7.30 -18.87 -1.01
CA VAL A 47 -6.19 -18.04 -1.48
C VAL A 47 -6.40 -17.75 -2.97
N ASN A 48 -6.68 -16.49 -3.29
CA ASN A 48 -6.83 -16.01 -4.67
C ASN A 48 -5.59 -15.21 -5.04
N TYR A 49 -4.88 -15.63 -6.09
CA TYR A 49 -3.75 -14.88 -6.66
C TYR A 49 -4.17 -14.33 -8.02
N THR A 50 -5.01 -13.29 -8.00
CA THR A 50 -5.50 -12.61 -9.20
C THR A 50 -4.67 -11.36 -9.47
N ILE A 51 -4.29 -11.15 -10.73
CA ILE A 51 -3.62 -9.93 -11.16
C ILE A 51 -4.61 -8.76 -11.05
N VAL A 52 -4.41 -7.89 -10.06
CA VAL A 52 -5.17 -6.65 -9.94
C VAL A 52 -4.48 -5.58 -10.75
N ILE A 53 -5.02 -5.28 -11.94
CA ILE A 53 -4.59 -4.15 -12.76
C ILE A 53 -5.25 -2.89 -12.20
N SER A 54 -4.54 -2.15 -11.35
CA SER A 54 -5.00 -0.83 -10.90
C SER A 54 -4.61 0.24 -11.91
N THR A 55 -5.58 0.80 -12.62
CA THR A 55 -5.37 1.97 -13.47
C THR A 55 -5.44 3.24 -12.62
N THR A 56 -4.30 3.83 -12.30
CA THR A 56 -4.24 5.13 -11.63
C THR A 56 -4.19 6.23 -12.68
N LEU A 57 -5.04 7.24 -12.53
CA LEU A 57 -5.04 8.42 -13.39
C LEU A 57 -3.75 9.24 -13.17
N ASP A 58 -3.02 9.52 -14.25
CA ASP A 58 -1.86 10.41 -14.19
C ASP A 58 -2.32 11.87 -14.09
N SER A 59 -2.59 12.29 -12.85
CA SER A 59 -3.01 13.64 -12.50
C SER A 59 -2.03 14.73 -12.93
N LYS A 60 -0.72 14.42 -13.04
CA LYS A 60 0.28 15.40 -13.45
C LYS A 60 0.14 15.70 -14.94
N ARG A 61 0.02 14.65 -15.74
CA ARG A 61 -0.16 14.78 -17.19
C ARG A 61 -1.50 15.42 -17.54
N LEU A 62 -2.57 15.04 -16.83
CA LEU A 62 -3.89 15.66 -17.01
C LEU A 62 -3.87 17.17 -16.68
N LYS A 63 -3.16 17.58 -15.63
CA LYS A 63 -3.01 19.00 -15.29
C LYS A 63 -2.21 19.78 -16.34
N SER A 64 -1.27 19.12 -17.03
CA SER A 64 -0.44 19.74 -18.07
C SER A 64 -1.16 19.84 -19.41
N GLU A 65 -1.91 18.82 -19.81
CA GLU A 65 -2.57 18.77 -21.12
C GLU A 65 -3.97 19.39 -21.11
N LEU A 66 -4.71 19.31 -20.00
CA LEU A 66 -6.11 19.78 -19.87
C LEU A 66 -6.35 20.49 -18.53
N PRO A 67 -5.82 21.72 -18.33
CA PRO A 67 -5.95 22.46 -17.08
C PRO A 67 -7.40 22.83 -16.73
N ASP A 68 -8.24 23.13 -17.73
CA ASP A 68 -9.67 23.43 -17.53
C ASP A 68 -10.44 22.24 -16.94
N LEU A 69 -10.14 21.03 -17.42
CA LEU A 69 -10.77 19.81 -16.92
C LEU A 69 -10.28 19.48 -15.51
N TRP A 70 -8.99 19.66 -15.25
CA TRP A 70 -8.42 19.51 -13.93
C TRP A 70 -9.10 20.44 -12.92
N ASN A 71 -9.25 21.73 -13.22
CA ASN A 71 -9.88 22.69 -12.31
C ASN A 71 -11.37 22.41 -12.06
N LYS A 72 -12.08 21.86 -13.05
CA LYS A 72 -13.52 21.55 -12.92
C LYS A 72 -13.80 20.29 -12.10
N TYR A 73 -12.92 19.30 -12.14
CA TYR A 73 -13.15 17.98 -11.54
C TYR A 73 -12.21 17.65 -10.38
N SER A 74 -11.18 18.47 -10.12
CA SER A 74 -10.33 18.32 -8.96
C SER A 74 -11.08 18.71 -7.69
N LYS A 75 -11.09 17.82 -6.70
CA LYS A 75 -11.58 18.08 -5.35
C LYS A 75 -10.38 18.14 -4.40
N GLU A 76 -10.26 19.23 -3.65
CA GLU A 76 -9.24 19.34 -2.61
C GLU A 76 -9.56 18.40 -1.45
N GLY A 77 -8.66 17.45 -1.19
CA GLY A 77 -8.71 16.57 -0.04
C GLY A 77 -7.73 17.06 1.03
N ILE A 78 -8.23 17.69 2.10
CA ILE A 78 -7.39 18.10 3.22
C ILE A 78 -7.20 16.88 4.14
N THR A 79 -6.01 16.29 4.09
CA THR A 79 -5.62 15.22 5.03
C THR A 79 -4.55 15.76 5.97
N ARG A 80 -4.80 15.69 7.28
CA ARG A 80 -3.76 15.98 8.28
C ARG A 80 -2.81 14.80 8.34
N ARG A 81 -1.60 14.96 7.80
CA ARG A 81 -0.53 13.96 7.89
C ARG A 81 0.28 14.19 9.16
N PHE A 82 0.39 13.15 9.98
CA PHE A 82 1.38 13.09 11.05
C PHE A 82 2.69 12.56 10.46
N SER A 83 3.78 13.31 10.61
CA SER A 83 5.11 12.94 10.15
C SER A 83 6.10 13.33 11.24
N ILE A 84 6.95 12.40 11.65
CA ILE A 84 8.07 12.66 12.55
C ILE A 84 9.34 12.40 11.75
N THR A 85 10.14 13.45 11.53
CA THR A 85 11.49 13.35 10.95
C THR A 85 12.50 13.28 12.10
#